data_AF-A0AB39ZW95-F1
#
_entry.id   AF-A0AB39ZW95-F1
#
_cell.length_a   1.000
_cell.length_b   1.000
_cell.length_c   1.000
_cell.angle_alpha   90.00
_cell.angle_beta   90.00
_cell.angle_gamma   90.00
#
_symmetry.space_group_name_H-M   'P 1'
#
loop_
_entity.id
_entity.type
_entity.pdbx_description
1 polymer ?
#
loop_
_entity_poly.entity_id
_entity_poly.type
_entity_poly.pdbx_seq_one_letter_code
_entity_poly.pdbx_strand_id
1 'polypeptide(L)'
;MMRQALTICCLALVASVYGNTVSTNDTACPVMCPSIYKPICGTDGQNFKEFASDCNLLSHNCRRERNSLQAYAATDSAWCSSEFVENLHERLGNFKLEVQECFKPCSMIYQPVCITNGKYRAELANSCLLETFNCALQVSGAQPAELFRLLREQKC
;
A
#
# COMPACT_ATOMS: atom_id res chain seq x y z
N MET A 1 -47.23 30.73 -44.93
CA MET A 1 -48.14 30.66 -43.76
C MET A 1 -48.18 29.22 -43.27
N MET A 2 -48.02 29.07 -41.94
CA MET A 2 -47.78 27.85 -41.17
C MET A 2 -48.62 26.62 -41.52
N ARG A 3 -47.99 25.44 -41.50
CA ARG A 3 -48.38 24.27 -40.67
C ARG A 3 -47.33 23.14 -40.77
N GLN A 4 -46.06 23.49 -40.61
CA GLN A 4 -44.99 22.55 -40.23
C GLN A 4 -44.84 22.64 -38.71
N ALA A 5 -45.58 21.85 -37.95
CA ALA A 5 -45.46 21.89 -36.48
C ALA A 5 -45.71 20.54 -35.77
N LEU A 6 -45.94 19.44 -36.49
CA LEU A 6 -46.31 18.17 -35.83
C LEU A 6 -45.37 16.97 -36.08
N THR A 7 -44.35 17.12 -36.93
CA THR A 7 -43.43 16.01 -37.28
C THR A 7 -42.00 16.21 -36.78
N ILE A 8 -41.74 17.24 -35.97
CA ILE A 8 -40.38 17.58 -35.48
C ILE A 8 -40.14 17.12 -34.03
N CYS A 9 -41.17 16.77 -33.25
CA CYS A 9 -40.98 16.38 -31.84
C CYS A 9 -40.52 14.93 -31.59
N CYS A 10 -40.58 14.02 -32.57
CA CYS A 10 -40.23 12.60 -32.32
C CYS A 10 -38.78 12.23 -32.65
N LEU A 11 -37.98 13.12 -33.25
CA LEU A 11 -36.56 12.84 -33.55
C LEU A 11 -35.59 13.38 -32.48
N ALA A 12 -36.08 14.16 -31.51
CA ALA A 12 -35.24 14.73 -30.45
C ALA A 12 -35.11 13.85 -29.20
N LEU A 13 -35.74 12.67 -29.15
CA LEU A 13 -35.75 11.80 -27.95
C LEU A 13 -34.81 10.59 -28.00
N VAL A 14 -33.97 10.45 -29.02
CA VAL A 14 -33.02 9.31 -29.13
C VAL A 14 -31.55 9.70 -29.31
N ALA A 15 -31.19 10.98 -29.22
CA ALA A 15 -29.82 11.45 -29.48
C ALA A 15 -29.01 11.85 -28.23
N SER A 16 -29.35 11.35 -27.04
CA SER A 16 -28.47 11.47 -25.86
C SER A 16 -28.51 10.24 -24.96
N VAL A 17 -28.60 9.05 -25.56
CA VAL A 17 -28.10 7.84 -24.88
C VAL A 17 -26.59 7.98 -24.82
N TYR A 18 -26.09 8.22 -23.60
CA TYR A 18 -24.70 8.20 -23.16
C TYR A 18 -23.74 7.48 -24.11
N GLY A 19 -23.09 8.27 -24.97
CA GLY A 19 -21.85 7.85 -25.60
C GLY A 19 -20.73 7.84 -24.56
N ASN A 20 -20.72 6.84 -23.67
CA ASN A 20 -19.48 6.42 -23.02
C ASN A 20 -18.67 5.70 -24.10
N THR A 21 -18.01 6.45 -24.98
CA THR A 21 -17.01 5.87 -25.88
C THR A 21 -15.84 5.43 -25.00
N VAL A 22 -15.84 4.15 -24.63
CA VAL A 22 -14.61 3.49 -24.21
C VAL A 22 -13.69 3.59 -25.41
N SER A 23 -12.65 4.42 -25.31
CA SER A 23 -11.57 4.45 -26.28
C SER A 23 -11.00 3.04 -26.38
N THR A 24 -11.32 2.32 -27.44
CA THR A 24 -10.73 1.02 -27.80
C THR A 24 -9.33 1.18 -28.40
N ASN A 25 -8.71 2.35 -28.20
CA ASN A 25 -7.32 2.52 -28.55
C ASN A 25 -6.50 1.83 -27.45
N ASP A 26 -6.12 0.57 -27.68
CA ASP A 26 -5.20 -0.21 -26.83
C ASP A 26 -3.86 0.52 -26.58
N THR A 27 -3.63 1.63 -27.30
CA THR A 27 -2.50 2.55 -27.15
C THR A 27 -2.78 3.78 -26.28
N ALA A 28 -3.88 3.88 -25.51
CA ALA A 28 -4.17 5.02 -24.62
C ALA A 28 -4.21 4.61 -23.13
N CYS A 29 -3.42 5.25 -22.27
CA CYS A 29 -3.47 4.98 -20.83
C CYS A 29 -4.80 5.48 -20.25
N PRO A 30 -5.38 4.80 -19.24
CA PRO A 30 -6.56 5.30 -18.55
C PRO A 30 -6.36 6.75 -18.11
N VAL A 31 -7.16 7.67 -18.65
CA VAL A 31 -7.05 9.11 -18.33
C VAL A 31 -7.97 9.46 -17.15
N MET A 32 -9.07 8.73 -17.01
CA MET A 32 -10.08 8.93 -15.97
C MET A 32 -10.13 7.71 -15.07
N CYS A 33 -10.01 7.96 -13.76
CA CYS A 33 -10.26 6.96 -12.73
C CYS A 33 -11.46 7.40 -11.89
N PRO A 34 -12.35 6.46 -11.50
CA PRO A 34 -13.40 6.77 -10.53
C PRO A 34 -12.80 7.33 -9.25
N SER A 35 -13.51 8.25 -8.59
CA SER A 35 -13.14 8.80 -7.27
C SER A 35 -13.40 7.81 -6.14
N ILE A 36 -12.91 6.58 -6.27
CA ILE A 36 -12.98 5.53 -5.27
C ILE A 36 -11.65 5.51 -4.54
N TYR A 37 -11.67 5.77 -3.22
CA TYR A 37 -10.46 5.67 -2.40
C TYR A 37 -10.33 4.28 -1.80
N LYS A 38 -9.42 3.49 -2.37
CA LYS A 38 -9.00 2.16 -1.93
C LYS A 38 -7.49 2.08 -2.14
N PRO A 39 -6.68 2.63 -1.22
CA PRO A 39 -5.28 2.89 -1.46
C PRO A 39 -4.48 1.60 -1.64
N ILE A 40 -3.50 1.65 -2.55
CA ILE A 40 -2.57 0.55 -2.83
C ILE A 40 -1.17 1.11 -2.69
N CYS A 41 -0.35 0.51 -1.82
CA CYS A 41 1.07 0.78 -1.83
C CYS A 41 1.71 -0.03 -2.97
N GLY A 42 2.46 0.65 -3.83
CA GLY A 42 3.26 0.01 -4.86
C GLY A 42 4.75 0.29 -4.65
N THR A 43 5.60 -0.56 -5.23
CA THR A 43 7.03 -0.31 -5.37
C THR A 43 7.55 -0.65 -6.77
N ASP A 44 8.49 0.14 -7.28
CA ASP A 44 9.23 -0.17 -8.50
C ASP A 44 10.61 -0.79 -8.24
N GLY A 45 10.81 -1.28 -7.01
CA GLY A 45 12.09 -1.79 -6.52
C GLY A 45 13.01 -0.72 -5.93
N GLN A 46 12.73 0.56 -6.17
CA GLN A 46 13.53 1.68 -5.62
C GLN A 46 12.70 2.56 -4.69
N ASN A 47 11.47 2.89 -5.10
CA ASN A 47 10.59 3.82 -4.39
C ASN A 47 9.30 3.13 -3.99
N PHE A 48 8.69 3.60 -2.91
CA PHE A 48 7.35 3.23 -2.49
C PHE A 48 6.38 4.38 -2.75
N LYS A 49 5.17 4.08 -3.21
CA LYS A 49 4.15 5.08 -3.51
C LYS A 49 2.76 4.54 -3.24
N GLU A 50 1.95 5.32 -2.55
CA GLU A 50 0.52 5.06 -2.42
C GLU A 50 -0.23 5.56 -3.66
N PHE A 51 -1.10 4.73 -4.19
CA PHE A 51 -2.04 5.03 -5.28
C PHE A 51 -3.45 5.00 -4.73
N ALA A 52 -4.29 5.97 -5.10
CA ALA A 52 -5.64 6.09 -4.55
C ALA A 52 -6.57 4.90 -4.87
N SER A 53 -6.30 4.16 -5.95
CA SER A 53 -7.04 2.96 -6.36
C SER A 53 -6.23 2.12 -7.37
N ASP A 54 -6.71 0.92 -7.69
CA ASP A 54 -6.18 0.07 -8.77
C ASP A 54 -6.10 0.81 -10.11
N CYS A 55 -7.11 1.61 -10.44
CA CYS A 55 -7.11 2.39 -11.68
C CYS A 55 -5.96 3.41 -11.70
N ASN A 56 -5.68 4.06 -10.57
CA ASN A 56 -4.60 5.04 -10.49
C ASN A 56 -3.23 4.36 -10.65
N LEU A 57 -3.04 3.17 -10.07
CA LEU A 57 -1.84 2.36 -10.27
C LEU A 57 -1.69 1.95 -11.74
N LEU A 58 -2.74 1.42 -12.36
CA LEU A 58 -2.75 1.02 -13.76
C LEU A 58 -2.43 2.19 -14.70
N SER A 59 -3.10 3.33 -14.50
CA SER A 59 -2.86 4.55 -15.28
C SER A 59 -1.41 5.01 -15.17
N HIS A 60 -0.85 4.97 -13.95
CA HIS A 60 0.53 5.36 -13.71
C HIS A 60 1.52 4.39 -14.36
N ASN A 61 1.33 3.08 -14.21
CA ASN A 61 2.19 2.06 -14.80
C ASN A 61 2.16 2.09 -16.33
N CYS A 62 0.98 2.24 -16.94
CA CYS A 62 0.88 2.40 -18.39
C CYS A 62 1.73 3.59 -18.90
N ARG A 63 1.75 4.72 -18.17
CA ARG A 63 2.59 5.87 -18.53
C ARG A 63 4.08 5.57 -18.34
N ARG A 64 4.45 4.82 -17.29
CA ARG A 64 5.83 4.41 -17.04
C ARG A 64 6.35 3.48 -18.13
N GLU A 65 5.57 2.47 -18.51
CA GLU A 65 5.93 1.51 -19.56
C GLU A 65 6.21 2.20 -20.89
N ARG A 66 5.41 3.19 -21.28
CA ARG A 66 5.68 4.01 -22.49
C ARG A 66 6.99 4.78 -22.43
N ASN A 67 7.40 5.17 -21.23
CA ASN A 67 8.67 5.84 -20.98
C ASN A 67 9.79 4.82 -20.66
N SER A 68 9.56 3.52 -20.87
CA SER A 68 10.52 2.44 -20.56
C SER A 68 11.00 2.45 -19.11
N LEU A 69 10.13 2.87 -18.18
CA LEU A 69 10.39 2.86 -16.75
C LEU A 69 9.74 1.63 -16.10
N GLN A 70 10.39 1.09 -15.06
CA GLN A 70 9.90 -0.05 -14.28
C GLN A 70 8.48 0.20 -13.74
N ALA A 71 7.55 -0.73 -13.92
CA ALA A 71 6.22 -0.63 -13.35
C ALA A 71 6.27 -0.78 -11.81
N TYR A 72 5.38 -0.09 -11.10
CA TYR A 72 5.15 -0.32 -9.68
C TYR A 72 4.37 -1.65 -9.49
N ALA A 73 4.89 -2.56 -8.70
CA ALA A 73 4.19 -3.75 -8.23
C ALA A 73 3.53 -3.47 -6.88
N ALA A 74 2.32 -4.00 -6.64
CA ALA A 74 1.66 -3.88 -5.34
C ALA A 74 2.53 -4.53 -4.24
N THR A 75 2.56 -3.88 -3.08
CA THR A 75 3.31 -4.32 -1.89
C THR A 75 2.48 -4.07 -0.65
N ASP A 76 2.96 -4.58 0.49
CA ASP A 76 2.33 -4.36 1.78
C ASP A 76 2.15 -2.85 2.08
N SER A 77 0.97 -2.46 2.55
CA SER A 77 0.62 -1.06 2.79
C SER A 77 1.52 -0.38 3.81
N ALA A 78 2.11 -1.14 4.74
CA ALA A 78 3.00 -0.61 5.76
C ALA A 78 4.22 0.13 5.19
N TRP A 79 4.66 -0.20 3.98
CA TRP A 79 5.75 0.53 3.33
C TRP A 79 5.41 2.00 3.02
N CYS A 80 4.13 2.29 2.80
CA CYS A 80 3.62 3.62 2.53
C CYS A 80 3.04 4.30 3.78
N SER A 81 2.50 3.52 4.73
CA SER A 81 1.75 4.06 5.87
C SER A 81 2.54 4.11 7.18
N SER A 82 3.62 3.33 7.34
CA SER A 82 4.37 3.25 8.60
C SER A 82 5.65 4.08 8.59
N GLU A 83 5.98 4.65 9.74
CA GLU A 83 7.22 5.40 9.95
C GLU A 83 8.39 4.43 10.16
N PHE A 84 9.47 4.59 9.38
CA PHE A 84 10.71 3.85 9.61
C PHE A 84 11.44 4.42 10.82
N VAL A 85 11.83 3.54 11.75
CA VAL A 85 12.54 3.92 12.96
C VAL A 85 13.77 3.05 13.16
N GLU A 86 14.93 3.70 13.32
CA GLU A 86 16.21 3.01 13.55
C GLU A 86 16.28 2.43 14.98
N ASN A 87 15.93 3.27 15.98
CA ASN A 87 15.92 2.89 17.40
C ASN A 87 14.49 2.61 17.88
N LEU A 88 13.97 1.44 17.53
CA LEU A 88 12.59 1.07 17.88
C LEU A 88 12.35 1.04 19.41
N HIS A 89 13.32 0.57 20.20
CA HIS A 89 13.20 0.52 21.65
C HIS A 89 13.01 1.91 22.28
N GLU A 90 13.75 2.91 21.80
CA GLU A 90 13.60 4.30 22.21
C GLU A 90 12.23 4.85 21.81
N ARG A 91 11.81 4.58 20.57
CA ARG A 91 10.52 5.03 20.06
C ARG A 91 9.33 4.48 20.85
N LEU A 92 9.48 3.29 21.42
CA LEU A 92 8.44 2.61 22.21
C LEU A 92 8.58 2.87 23.72
N GLY A 93 9.39 3.84 24.15
CA GLY A 93 9.47 4.25 25.54
C GLY A 93 10.40 3.42 26.42
N ASN A 94 11.45 2.81 25.85
CA ASN A 94 12.50 2.10 26.58
C ASN A 94 12.00 0.98 27.51
N PHE A 95 11.05 0.19 27.02
CA PHE A 95 10.47 -0.92 27.77
C PHE A 95 11.48 -2.07 28.00
N LYS A 96 11.33 -2.85 29.08
CA LYS A 96 12.31 -3.90 29.41
C LYS A 96 12.26 -5.06 28.40
N LEU A 97 13.32 -5.27 27.62
CA LEU A 97 13.43 -6.42 26.69
C LEU A 97 13.78 -7.73 27.40
N GLU A 98 14.56 -7.67 28.48
CA GLU A 98 14.98 -8.84 29.25
C GLU A 98 13.91 -9.26 30.25
N VAL A 99 12.90 -9.96 29.73
CA VAL A 99 11.79 -10.53 30.50
C VAL A 99 12.00 -12.04 30.60
N GLN A 100 12.08 -12.57 31.83
CA GLN A 100 12.45 -13.97 32.07
C GLN A 100 11.49 -14.97 31.41
N GLU A 101 10.19 -14.69 31.42
CA GLU A 101 9.16 -15.52 30.76
C GLU A 101 9.17 -15.41 29.24
N CYS A 102 9.78 -14.36 28.68
CA CYS A 102 9.94 -14.17 27.24
C CYS A 102 11.27 -14.71 26.72
N PHE A 103 12.15 -15.21 27.59
CA PHE A 103 13.48 -15.63 27.20
C PHE A 103 13.41 -16.84 26.28
N LYS A 104 13.61 -16.59 24.99
CA LYS A 104 13.81 -17.59 23.95
C LYS A 104 15.21 -17.41 23.36
N PRO A 105 16.11 -18.38 23.51
CA PRO A 105 17.47 -18.25 22.98
C PRO A 105 17.43 -18.22 21.44
N CYS A 106 17.94 -17.14 20.86
CA CYS A 106 18.10 -16.99 19.42
C CYS A 106 19.58 -17.14 19.03
N SER A 107 19.84 -17.71 17.85
CA SER A 107 21.20 -17.73 17.31
C SER A 107 21.71 -16.30 17.08
N MET A 108 23.00 -16.06 17.30
CA MET A 108 23.65 -14.78 16.95
C MET A 108 23.93 -14.62 15.45
N ILE A 109 23.17 -15.33 14.61
CA ILE A 109 23.24 -15.19 13.16
C ILE A 109 22.56 -13.87 12.78
N TYR A 110 23.30 -13.01 12.10
CA TYR A 110 22.78 -11.75 11.56
C TYR A 110 22.11 -12.00 10.21
N GLN A 111 20.79 -11.98 10.21
CA GLN A 111 19.91 -12.15 9.06
C GLN A 111 18.77 -11.15 9.19
N PRO A 112 19.02 -9.88 8.86
CA PRO A 112 18.12 -8.80 9.24
C PRO A 112 16.76 -8.92 8.56
N VAL A 113 15.72 -8.64 9.33
CA VAL A 113 14.33 -8.67 8.86
C VAL A 113 13.66 -7.32 9.12
N CYS A 114 12.77 -6.92 8.24
CA CYS A 114 11.94 -5.74 8.41
C CYS A 114 10.63 -6.18 9.07
N ILE A 115 10.28 -5.53 10.17
CA ILE A 115 9.06 -5.78 10.94
C ILE A 115 8.18 -4.55 10.96
N THR A 116 6.87 -4.71 11.17
CA THR A 116 5.94 -3.58 11.28
C THR A 116 4.77 -3.89 12.20
N ASN A 117 4.25 -2.88 12.88
CA ASN A 117 2.95 -2.94 13.56
C ASN A 117 1.90 -2.04 12.86
N GLY A 118 2.15 -1.65 11.60
CA GLY A 118 1.30 -0.73 10.83
C GLY A 118 1.54 0.75 11.13
N LYS A 119 2.00 1.10 12.33
CA LYS A 119 2.39 2.48 12.70
C LYS A 119 3.88 2.72 12.48
N TYR A 120 4.71 1.78 12.94
CA TYR A 120 6.16 1.82 12.79
C TYR A 120 6.63 0.62 11.98
N ARG A 121 7.76 0.78 11.29
CA ARG A 121 8.57 -0.31 10.76
C ARG A 121 10.02 -0.16 11.18
N ALA A 122 10.69 -1.27 11.44
CA ALA A 122 12.06 -1.29 11.93
C ALA A 122 12.77 -2.58 11.54
N GLU A 123 14.10 -2.59 11.67
CA GLU A 123 14.92 -3.78 11.47
C GLU A 123 15.12 -4.56 12.77
N LEU A 124 15.00 -5.88 12.70
CA LEU A 124 15.52 -6.78 13.72
C LEU A 124 16.70 -7.57 13.16
N ALA A 125 17.65 -7.94 14.01
CA ALA A 125 18.86 -8.66 13.59
C ALA A 125 18.57 -10.07 13.02
N ASN A 126 17.46 -10.68 13.42
CA ASN A 126 16.91 -11.91 12.83
C ASN A 126 15.43 -12.09 13.16
N SER A 127 14.77 -13.00 12.45
CA SER A 127 13.35 -13.32 12.63
C SER A 127 13.03 -13.93 14.00
N CYS A 128 13.97 -14.65 14.63
CA CYS A 128 13.77 -15.24 15.95
C CYS A 128 13.52 -14.16 17.03
N LEU A 129 14.20 -13.02 16.93
CA LEU A 129 14.06 -11.93 17.90
C LEU A 129 12.66 -11.30 17.92
N LEU A 130 11.85 -11.48 16.87
CA LEU A 130 10.50 -10.91 16.80
C LEU A 130 9.58 -11.45 17.90
N GLU A 131 9.64 -12.76 18.18
CA GLU A 131 8.80 -13.37 19.21
C GLU A 131 9.17 -12.86 20.61
N THR A 132 10.46 -12.83 20.93
CA THR A 132 10.97 -12.31 22.21
C THR A 132 10.62 -10.83 22.37
N PHE A 133 10.76 -10.05 21.30
CA PHE A 133 10.42 -8.63 21.28
C PHE A 133 8.93 -8.39 21.53
N ASN A 134 8.05 -9.08 20.82
CA ASN A 134 6.60 -8.97 21.01
C ASN A 134 6.16 -9.43 22.40
N CYS A 135 6.73 -10.52 22.91
CA CYS A 135 6.45 -10.98 24.28
C CYS A 135 6.79 -9.89 25.31
N ALA A 136 8.00 -9.32 25.23
CA ALA A 136 8.42 -8.24 26.13
C ALA A 136 7.53 -6.99 26.00
N LEU A 137 7.08 -6.68 24.77
CA LEU A 137 6.17 -5.58 24.50
C LEU A 137 4.79 -5.81 25.14
N GLN A 138 4.25 -7.03 25.06
CA GLN A 138 3.00 -7.42 25.73
C GLN A 138 3.09 -7.35 27.26
N VAL A 139 4.18 -7.86 27.84
CA VAL A 139 4.43 -7.77 29.29
C VAL A 139 4.53 -6.31 29.75
N SER A 140 4.99 -5.43 28.86
CA SER A 140 5.05 -3.98 29.09
C SER A 140 3.70 -3.26 28.87
N GLY A 141 2.62 -4.00 28.60
CA GLY A 141 1.25 -3.48 28.51
C GLY A 141 0.74 -3.18 27.10
N ALA A 142 1.49 -3.51 26.05
CA ALA A 142 1.04 -3.29 24.68
C ALA A 142 -0.12 -4.20 24.30
N GLN A 143 -1.07 -3.63 23.54
CA GLN A 143 -2.22 -4.36 23.02
C GLN A 143 -1.80 -5.25 21.84
N PRO A 144 -2.57 -6.32 21.52
CA PRO A 144 -2.28 -7.18 20.38
C PRO A 144 -2.13 -6.46 19.03
N ALA A 145 -2.84 -5.34 18.84
CA ALA A 145 -2.76 -4.52 17.64
C ALA A 145 -1.46 -3.70 17.52
N GLU A 146 -0.70 -3.55 18.61
CA GLU A 146 0.56 -2.81 18.65
C GLU A 146 1.77 -3.73 18.42
N LEU A 147 1.55 -5.04 18.38
CA LEU A 147 2.58 -6.04 18.14
C LEU A 147 3.05 -6.02 16.69
N PHE A 148 4.32 -6.37 16.53
CA PHE A 148 4.97 -6.36 15.24
C PHE A 148 4.76 -7.69 14.53
N ARG A 149 4.61 -7.64 13.22
CA ARG A 149 4.68 -8.79 12.33
C ARG A 149 5.86 -8.64 11.39
N LEU A 150 6.26 -9.76 10.78
CA LEU A 150 7.22 -9.74 9.68
C LEU A 150 6.63 -8.97 8.49
N LEU A 151 7.38 -7.99 7.99
CA LEU A 151 7.07 -7.24 6.77
C LEU A 151 7.86 -7.77 5.57
N ARG A 152 9.14 -8.13 5.79
CA ARG A 152 10.04 -8.69 4.78
C ARG A 152 11.18 -9.46 5.45
N GLU A 153 11.63 -10.56 4.85
CA GLU A 153 12.80 -11.35 5.29
C GLU A 153 14.15 -10.72 4.92
N GLN A 154 14.19 -9.40 4.81
CA GLN A 154 15.36 -8.61 4.47
C GLN A 154 15.25 -7.28 5.21
N LYS A 155 16.28 -6.45 5.05
CA LYS A 155 16.30 -5.06 5.53
C LYS A 155 15.08 -4.26 5.10
N CYS A 156 14.80 -3.24 5.91
CA CYS A 156 13.87 -2.18 5.58
C CYS A 156 14.53 -1.21 4.56
#